data_AF-A0A2C1Z5M2-F1
#
_entry.id   AF-A0A2C1Z5M2-F1
#
_cell.length_a   1.000
_cell.length_b   1.000
_cell.length_c   1.000
_cell.angle_alpha   90.00
_cell.angle_beta   90.00
_cell.angle_gamma   90.00
#
_symmetry.space_group_name_H-M   'P 1'
#
loop_
_entity.id
_entity.type
_entity.pdbx_description
1 polymer ?
#
loop_
_entity_poly.entity_id
_entity_poly.type
_entity_poly.pdbx_seq_one_letter_code
_entity_poly.pdbx_strand_id
1 'polypeptide(L)'
;MKLDQLKTEVTTIVKELVKKADAIQAFNEAIHTAQAESQKAVEELEAQLAELKNEVTTATDIQTAKKAQVRAEMLEKDVELQKVVNNSILNNKKAELTELFEEFITVYKEAKPFYGVLDKEIAFNMSIKTYEADVELLETLSTQAYNALQIAKGVLVEQGIVTHADNLYKGFHLRQSEMGLNGIYRDVAYELKPFKARFK
;
A
#
# COMPACT_ATOMS: atom_id res chain seq x y z
N MET A 1 0.00 -32.41 -9.20
CA MET A 1 0.55 -31.99 -7.89
C MET A 1 -0.32 -32.59 -6.79
N LYS A 2 0.25 -33.01 -5.65
CA LYS A 2 -0.59 -33.54 -4.56
C LYS A 2 -1.34 -32.39 -3.88
N LEU A 3 -2.58 -32.61 -3.42
CA LEU A 3 -3.41 -31.57 -2.78
C LEU A 3 -2.67 -30.84 -1.63
N ASP A 4 -1.93 -31.56 -0.81
CA ASP A 4 -1.17 -30.96 0.30
C ASP A 4 -0.01 -30.06 -0.17
N GLN A 5 0.63 -30.41 -1.29
CA GLN A 5 1.63 -29.55 -1.92
C GLN A 5 0.99 -28.26 -2.42
N LEU A 6 -0.16 -28.37 -3.10
CA LEU A 6 -0.90 -27.20 -3.58
C LEU A 6 -1.36 -26.29 -2.43
N LYS A 7 -1.88 -26.86 -1.33
CA LYS A 7 -2.22 -26.10 -0.11
C LYS A 7 -1.02 -25.32 0.41
N THR A 8 0.15 -25.95 0.45
CA THR A 8 1.41 -25.34 0.91
C THR A 8 1.88 -24.22 -0.01
N GLU A 9 1.84 -24.43 -1.32
CA GLU A 9 2.24 -23.45 -2.33
C GLU A 9 1.34 -22.21 -2.29
N VAL A 10 0.01 -22.39 -2.31
CA VAL A 10 -0.93 -21.26 -2.26
C VAL A 10 -0.79 -20.50 -0.95
N THR A 11 -0.64 -21.20 0.18
CA THR A 11 -0.40 -20.57 1.48
C THR A 11 0.89 -19.74 1.48
N THR A 12 1.94 -20.24 0.84
CA THR A 12 3.23 -19.54 0.76
C THR A 12 3.12 -18.28 -0.08
N ILE A 13 2.47 -18.37 -1.26
CA ILE A 13 2.30 -17.22 -2.14
C ILE A 13 1.38 -16.16 -1.51
N VAL A 14 0.29 -16.56 -0.83
CA VAL A 14 -0.58 -15.60 -0.11
C VAL A 14 0.17 -14.92 1.03
N LYS A 15 1.06 -15.62 1.75
CA LYS A 15 1.93 -14.99 2.75
C LYS A 15 2.90 -13.98 2.12
N GLU A 16 3.43 -14.28 0.95
CA GLU A 16 4.28 -13.33 0.22
C GLU A 16 3.49 -12.07 -0.19
N LEU A 17 2.25 -12.25 -0.64
CA LEU A 17 1.36 -11.13 -0.94
C LEU A 17 1.14 -10.22 0.28
N VAL A 18 0.89 -10.80 1.45
CA VAL A 18 0.74 -10.05 2.72
C VAL A 18 2.03 -9.28 3.03
N LYS A 19 3.20 -9.91 2.93
CA LYS A 19 4.48 -9.23 3.15
C LYS A 19 4.71 -8.06 2.20
N LYS A 20 4.31 -8.19 0.94
CA LYS A 20 4.41 -7.09 -0.05
C LYS A 20 3.49 -5.93 0.33
N ALA A 21 2.28 -6.21 0.82
CA ALA A 21 1.38 -5.17 1.34
C ALA A 21 1.96 -4.49 2.60
N ASP A 22 2.56 -5.26 3.52
CA ASP A 22 3.22 -4.71 4.71
C ASP A 22 4.41 -3.82 4.33
N ALA A 23 5.19 -4.21 3.32
CA ALA A 23 6.30 -3.40 2.81
C ALA A 23 5.81 -2.07 2.20
N ILE A 24 4.70 -2.10 1.46
CA ILE A 24 4.04 -0.90 0.94
C ILE A 24 3.58 0.01 2.09
N GLN A 25 2.98 -0.55 3.13
CA GLN A 25 2.54 0.20 4.30
C GLN A 25 3.71 0.83 5.06
N ALA A 26 4.78 0.06 5.31
CA ALA A 26 5.99 0.57 5.97
C ALA A 26 6.65 1.68 5.15
N PHE A 27 6.65 1.55 3.82
CA PHE A 27 7.18 2.59 2.93
C PHE A 27 6.33 3.86 2.97
N ASN A 28 5.01 3.76 3.14
CA ASN A 28 4.13 4.90 3.35
C ASN A 28 4.50 5.71 4.60
N GLU A 29 4.87 5.04 5.70
CA GLU A 29 5.36 5.70 6.92
C GLU A 29 6.67 6.45 6.68
N ALA A 30 7.55 5.91 5.84
CA ALA A 30 8.77 6.60 5.42
C ALA A 30 8.47 7.85 4.58
N ILE A 31 7.44 7.82 3.73
CA ILE A 31 6.97 9.01 2.99
C ILE A 31 6.47 10.08 3.97
N HIS A 32 5.64 9.71 4.95
CA HIS A 32 5.13 10.64 5.96
C HIS A 32 6.24 11.29 6.78
N THR A 33 7.24 10.49 7.17
CA THR A 33 8.42 10.99 7.88
C THR A 33 9.18 12.00 7.02
N ALA A 34 9.45 11.67 5.75
CA ALA A 34 10.13 12.58 4.83
C ALA A 34 9.33 13.86 4.57
N GLN A 35 8.00 13.79 4.51
CA GLN A 35 7.12 14.97 4.39
C GLN A 35 7.23 15.87 5.62
N ALA A 36 7.19 15.30 6.82
CA ALA A 36 7.30 16.06 8.06
C ALA A 36 8.68 16.75 8.20
N GLU A 37 9.76 16.02 7.91
CA GLU A 37 11.12 16.57 7.91
C GLU A 37 11.29 17.69 6.87
N SER A 38 10.78 17.47 5.67
CA SER A 38 10.79 18.45 4.58
C SER A 38 10.05 19.73 4.96
N GLN A 39 8.86 19.59 5.56
CA GLN A 39 8.04 20.72 5.99
C GLN A 39 8.74 21.52 7.10
N LYS A 40 9.31 20.83 8.09
CA LYS A 40 10.06 21.48 9.18
C LYS A 40 11.26 22.29 8.65
N ALA A 41 12.00 21.76 7.68
CA ALA A 41 13.12 22.48 7.06
C ALA A 41 12.68 23.79 6.39
N VAL A 42 11.50 23.80 5.74
CA VAL A 42 10.94 25.02 5.14
C VAL A 42 10.51 26.01 6.22
N GLU A 43 9.85 25.54 7.28
CA GLU A 43 9.41 26.39 8.40
C GLU A 43 10.59 27.06 9.12
N GLU A 44 11.70 26.34 9.32
CA GLU A 44 12.92 26.90 9.90
C GLU A 44 13.52 28.02 9.04
N LEU A 45 13.54 27.85 7.71
CA LEU A 45 14.01 28.88 6.77
C LEU A 45 13.04 30.08 6.71
N GLU A 46 11.73 29.83 6.73
CA GLU A 46 10.71 30.89 6.74
C GLU A 46 10.75 31.71 8.04
N ALA A 47 11.02 31.08 9.18
CA ALA A 47 11.21 31.78 10.45
C ALA A 47 12.45 32.70 10.42
N GLN A 48 13.59 32.21 9.93
CA GLN A 48 14.80 33.01 9.75
C GLN A 48 14.56 34.18 8.78
N LEU A 49 13.76 33.96 7.74
CA LEU A 49 13.40 35.01 6.79
C LEU A 49 12.52 36.09 7.44
N ALA A 50 11.58 35.70 8.30
CA ALA A 50 10.76 36.65 9.05
C ALA A 50 11.62 37.51 9.99
N GLU A 51 12.61 36.91 10.66
CA GLU A 51 13.56 37.64 11.51
C GLU A 51 14.37 38.66 10.70
N LEU A 52 14.92 38.27 9.54
CA LEU A 52 15.66 39.19 8.66
C LEU A 52 14.78 40.33 8.13
N LYS A 53 13.53 40.06 7.79
CA LYS A 53 12.56 41.10 7.37
C LYS A 53 12.24 42.07 8.50
N ASN A 54 12.16 41.58 9.74
CA ASN A 54 12.02 42.44 10.92
C ASN A 54 13.29 43.27 11.17
N GLU A 55 14.48 42.70 10.97
CA GLU A 55 15.75 43.44 11.07
C GLU A 55 15.82 44.58 10.04
N VAL A 56 15.39 44.35 8.80
CA VAL A 56 15.31 45.39 7.75
C VAL A 56 14.40 46.55 8.18
N THR A 57 13.25 46.27 8.79
CA THR A 57 12.27 47.30 9.17
C THR A 57 12.64 48.05 10.44
N THR A 58 13.42 47.44 11.33
CA THR A 58 13.80 48.02 12.63
C THR A 58 15.22 48.60 12.66
N ALA A 59 16.03 48.34 11.63
CA ALA A 59 17.37 48.88 11.51
C ALA A 59 17.37 50.42 11.49
N THR A 60 18.23 51.00 12.33
CA THR A 60 18.38 52.46 12.47
C THR A 60 19.43 53.04 11.52
N ASP A 61 20.25 52.20 10.88
CA ASP A 61 21.24 52.58 9.88
C ASP A 61 21.05 51.84 8.55
N ILE A 62 21.35 52.56 7.45
CA ILE A 62 21.14 52.08 6.08
C ILE A 62 22.05 50.90 5.74
N GLN A 63 23.24 50.79 6.33
CA GLN A 63 24.15 49.69 5.99
C GLN A 63 23.66 48.36 6.57
N THR A 64 23.19 48.36 7.81
CA THR A 64 22.57 47.19 8.45
C THR A 64 21.30 46.79 7.72
N ALA A 65 20.42 47.75 7.40
CA ALA A 65 19.21 47.49 6.61
C ALA A 65 19.54 46.84 5.25
N LYS A 66 20.53 47.37 4.51
CA LYS A 66 20.95 46.79 3.21
C LYS A 66 21.54 45.39 3.36
N LYS A 67 22.35 45.14 4.38
CA LYS A 67 22.93 43.80 4.62
C LYS A 67 21.84 42.79 4.96
N ALA A 68 20.89 43.14 5.82
CA ALA A 68 19.76 42.31 6.17
C ALA A 68 18.86 42.04 4.95
N GLN A 69 18.64 43.06 4.10
CA GLN A 69 17.86 42.90 2.87
C GLN A 69 18.50 41.91 1.89
N VAL A 70 19.81 42.03 1.63
CA VAL A 70 20.51 41.07 0.75
C VAL A 70 20.43 39.65 1.31
N ARG A 71 20.58 39.47 2.62
CA ARG A 71 20.42 38.16 3.26
C ARG A 71 18.99 37.63 3.13
N ALA A 72 17.99 38.48 3.29
CA ALA A 72 16.59 38.11 3.12
C ALA A 72 16.30 37.65 1.68
N GLU A 73 16.80 38.38 0.67
CA GLU A 73 16.64 38.00 -0.75
C GLU A 73 17.36 36.67 -1.09
N MET A 74 18.51 36.40 -0.47
CA MET A 74 19.18 35.09 -0.61
C MET A 74 18.35 33.99 0.06
N LEU A 75 17.87 34.23 1.27
CA LEU A 75 17.09 33.23 2.02
C LEU A 75 15.72 32.96 1.38
N GLU A 76 15.10 33.94 0.72
CA GLU A 76 13.89 33.73 -0.10
C GLU A 76 14.15 32.71 -1.23
N LYS A 77 15.31 32.81 -1.90
CA LYS A 77 15.71 31.83 -2.92
C LYS A 77 15.98 30.46 -2.31
N ASP A 78 16.59 30.41 -1.12
CA ASP A 78 16.84 29.16 -0.43
C ASP A 78 15.53 28.46 0.00
N VAL A 79 14.53 29.22 0.47
CA VAL A 79 13.18 28.69 0.76
C VAL A 79 12.53 28.12 -0.50
N GLU A 80 12.58 28.84 -1.62
CA GLU A 80 12.03 28.35 -2.89
C GLU A 80 12.75 27.08 -3.37
N LEU A 81 14.09 27.08 -3.31
CA LEU A 81 14.90 25.92 -3.65
C LEU A 81 14.55 24.72 -2.76
N GLN A 82 14.42 24.93 -1.45
CA GLN A 82 14.07 23.87 -0.51
C GLN A 82 12.68 23.28 -0.83
N LYS A 83 11.69 24.11 -1.17
CA LYS A 83 10.36 23.64 -1.60
C LYS A 83 10.44 22.78 -2.86
N VAL A 84 11.26 23.18 -3.84
CA VAL A 84 11.49 22.39 -5.07
C VAL A 84 12.18 21.06 -4.75
N VAL A 85 13.22 21.07 -3.92
CA VAL A 85 13.94 19.86 -3.48
C VAL A 85 12.99 18.90 -2.76
N ASN A 86 12.20 19.41 -1.81
CA ASN A 86 11.21 18.62 -1.07
C ASN A 86 10.20 17.96 -2.03
N ASN A 87 9.64 18.72 -2.96
CA ASN A 87 8.73 18.16 -3.96
C ASN A 87 9.38 17.07 -4.81
N SER A 88 10.65 17.24 -5.19
CA SER A 88 11.41 16.22 -5.92
C SER A 88 11.62 14.95 -5.10
N ILE A 89 11.95 15.07 -3.82
CA ILE A 89 12.10 13.92 -2.90
C ILE A 89 10.79 13.15 -2.82
N LEU A 90 9.66 13.84 -2.62
CA LEU A 90 8.35 13.22 -2.51
C LEU A 90 7.94 12.54 -3.81
N ASN A 91 8.18 13.16 -4.96
CA ASN A 91 7.88 12.54 -6.25
C ASN A 91 8.72 11.28 -6.50
N ASN A 92 10.01 11.30 -6.13
CA ASN A 92 10.85 10.12 -6.23
C ASN A 92 10.35 8.99 -5.32
N LYS A 93 9.92 9.30 -4.10
CA LYS A 93 9.33 8.31 -3.20
C LYS A 93 8.01 7.76 -3.74
N LYS A 94 7.16 8.57 -4.35
CA LYS A 94 5.94 8.06 -5.03
C LYS A 94 6.25 7.13 -6.19
N ALA A 95 7.36 7.36 -6.91
CA ALA A 95 7.83 6.44 -7.95
C ALA A 95 8.31 5.11 -7.36
N GLU A 96 9.11 5.13 -6.28
CA GLU A 96 9.52 3.92 -5.54
C GLU A 96 8.30 3.14 -5.01
N LEU A 97 7.29 3.84 -4.47
CA LEU A 97 6.03 3.22 -4.02
C LEU A 97 5.26 2.55 -5.17
N THR A 98 5.30 3.15 -6.36
CA THR A 98 4.70 2.59 -7.57
C THR A 98 5.38 1.27 -7.96
N GLU A 99 6.71 1.19 -7.87
CA GLU A 99 7.48 -0.04 -8.12
C GLU A 99 7.11 -1.14 -7.12
N LEU A 100 7.03 -0.82 -5.82
CA LEU A 100 6.58 -1.77 -4.79
C LEU A 100 5.17 -2.31 -5.06
N PHE A 101 4.26 -1.45 -5.53
CA PHE A 101 2.91 -1.87 -5.89
C PHE A 101 2.89 -2.77 -7.15
N GLU A 102 3.79 -2.56 -8.11
CA GLU A 102 3.92 -3.44 -9.27
C GLU A 102 4.47 -4.82 -8.91
N GLU A 103 5.41 -4.89 -7.96
CA GLU A 103 5.83 -6.16 -7.37
C GLU A 103 4.67 -6.87 -6.68
N PHE A 104 3.87 -6.15 -5.89
CA PHE A 104 2.66 -6.69 -5.27
C PHE A 104 1.69 -7.26 -6.31
N ILE A 105 1.42 -6.51 -7.40
CA ILE A 105 0.54 -6.98 -8.49
C ILE A 105 1.09 -8.24 -9.13
N THR A 106 2.41 -8.34 -9.31
CA THR A 106 3.05 -9.52 -9.91
C THR A 106 2.77 -10.75 -9.06
N VAL A 107 3.01 -10.69 -7.75
CA VAL A 107 2.68 -11.77 -6.82
C VAL A 107 1.17 -12.07 -6.81
N TYR A 108 0.32 -11.05 -6.88
CA TYR A 108 -1.14 -11.24 -6.95
C TYR A 108 -1.57 -12.03 -8.19
N LYS A 109 -1.03 -11.65 -9.36
CA LYS A 109 -1.32 -12.31 -10.64
C LYS A 109 -0.83 -13.75 -10.66
N GLU A 110 0.26 -14.06 -9.98
CA GLU A 110 0.73 -15.43 -9.76
C GLU A 110 -0.19 -16.19 -8.82
N ALA A 111 -0.55 -15.60 -7.67
CA ALA A 111 -1.40 -16.24 -6.66
C ALA A 111 -2.78 -16.67 -7.19
N LYS A 112 -3.40 -15.85 -8.04
CA LYS A 112 -4.78 -16.04 -8.51
C LYS A 112 -5.01 -17.41 -9.19
N PRO A 113 -4.25 -17.82 -10.23
CA PRO A 113 -4.45 -19.12 -10.85
C PRO A 113 -4.19 -20.27 -9.88
N PHE A 114 -3.18 -20.20 -9.01
CA PHE A 114 -2.92 -21.24 -8.01
C PHE A 114 -4.09 -21.40 -7.03
N TYR A 115 -4.65 -20.28 -6.54
CA TYR A 115 -5.85 -20.32 -5.71
C TYR A 115 -7.03 -20.97 -6.44
N GLY A 116 -7.25 -20.63 -7.72
CA GLY A 116 -8.31 -21.23 -8.53
C GLY A 116 -8.14 -22.74 -8.77
N VAL A 117 -6.90 -23.23 -8.87
CA VAL A 117 -6.62 -24.68 -8.92
C VAL A 117 -6.88 -25.32 -7.55
N LEU A 118 -6.46 -24.68 -6.46
CA LEU A 118 -6.70 -25.20 -5.10
C LEU A 118 -8.19 -25.30 -4.78
N ASP A 119 -8.97 -24.27 -5.14
CA ASP A 119 -10.43 -24.27 -5.01
C ASP A 119 -11.05 -25.50 -5.69
N LYS A 120 -10.69 -25.75 -6.95
CA LYS A 120 -11.18 -26.90 -7.72
C LYS A 120 -10.76 -28.25 -7.11
N GLU A 121 -9.49 -28.38 -6.75
CA GLU A 121 -8.97 -29.62 -6.17
C GLU A 121 -9.59 -29.91 -4.80
N ILE A 122 -9.80 -28.89 -3.98
CA ILE A 122 -10.54 -29.02 -2.73
C ILE A 122 -11.97 -29.42 -3.02
N ALA A 123 -12.70 -28.73 -3.90
CA ALA A 123 -14.08 -29.07 -4.23
C ALA A 123 -14.24 -30.52 -4.71
N PHE A 124 -13.28 -31.05 -5.47
CA PHE A 124 -13.31 -32.43 -5.96
C PHE A 124 -13.00 -33.47 -4.86
N ASN A 125 -12.08 -33.17 -3.94
CA ASN A 125 -11.60 -34.13 -2.95
C ASN A 125 -12.25 -33.96 -1.56
N MET A 126 -13.08 -32.93 -1.38
CA MET A 126 -13.73 -32.61 -0.11
C MET A 126 -14.63 -33.75 0.36
N SER A 127 -14.64 -34.00 1.67
CA SER A 127 -15.49 -35.01 2.29
C SER A 127 -16.17 -34.49 3.55
N ILE A 128 -17.16 -35.23 4.08
CA ILE A 128 -17.80 -34.92 5.38
C ILE A 128 -16.76 -34.75 6.50
N LYS A 129 -15.61 -35.43 6.41
CA LYS A 129 -14.54 -35.36 7.42
C LYS A 129 -13.68 -34.11 7.30
N THR A 130 -13.47 -33.59 6.09
CA THR A 130 -12.47 -32.54 5.83
C THR A 130 -13.07 -31.18 5.49
N TYR A 131 -14.37 -31.11 5.13
CA TYR A 131 -14.95 -29.90 4.54
C TYR A 131 -14.79 -28.64 5.40
N GLU A 132 -14.87 -28.74 6.73
CA GLU A 132 -14.70 -27.55 7.59
C GLU A 132 -13.29 -27.00 7.51
N ALA A 133 -12.27 -27.85 7.62
CA ALA A 133 -10.88 -27.44 7.54
C ALA A 133 -10.52 -26.92 6.13
N ASP A 134 -11.09 -27.54 5.09
CA ASP A 134 -10.87 -27.14 3.70
C ASP A 134 -11.54 -25.77 3.40
N VAL A 135 -12.76 -25.55 3.88
CA VAL A 135 -13.47 -24.26 3.80
C VAL A 135 -12.72 -23.18 4.57
N GLU A 136 -12.35 -23.45 5.82
CA GLU A 136 -11.63 -22.49 6.66
C GLU A 136 -10.31 -22.05 6.04
N LEU A 137 -9.56 -22.99 5.44
CA LEU A 137 -8.33 -22.69 4.72
C LEU A 137 -8.59 -21.72 3.55
N LEU A 138 -9.54 -22.04 2.67
CA LEU A 138 -9.82 -21.22 1.49
C LEU A 138 -10.38 -19.84 1.85
N GLU A 139 -11.23 -19.75 2.87
CA GLU A 139 -11.74 -18.48 3.39
C GLU A 139 -10.63 -17.63 3.99
N THR A 140 -9.76 -18.23 4.81
CA THR A 140 -8.60 -17.55 5.41
C THR A 140 -7.68 -16.98 4.34
N LEU A 141 -7.31 -17.79 3.35
CA LEU A 141 -6.43 -17.38 2.26
C LEU A 141 -7.06 -16.25 1.41
N SER A 142 -8.34 -16.36 1.08
CA SER A 142 -9.04 -15.30 0.33
C SER A 142 -9.14 -13.99 1.09
N THR A 143 -9.38 -14.06 2.41
CA THR A 143 -9.47 -12.90 3.30
C THR A 143 -8.12 -12.20 3.43
N GLN A 144 -7.05 -12.97 3.61
CA GLN A 144 -5.68 -12.44 3.65
C GLN A 144 -5.32 -11.73 2.35
N ALA A 145 -5.62 -12.36 1.20
CA ALA A 145 -5.35 -11.76 -0.10
C ALA A 145 -6.16 -10.48 -0.35
N TYR A 146 -7.43 -10.46 0.05
CA TYR A 146 -8.29 -9.29 -0.03
C TYR A 146 -7.78 -8.14 0.85
N ASN A 147 -7.45 -8.43 2.11
CA ASN A 147 -6.95 -7.41 3.04
C ASN A 147 -5.62 -6.81 2.56
N ALA A 148 -4.69 -7.65 2.08
CA ALA A 148 -3.44 -7.19 1.51
C ALA A 148 -3.66 -6.24 0.32
N LEU A 149 -4.60 -6.56 -0.57
CA LEU A 149 -4.98 -5.67 -1.68
C LEU A 149 -5.59 -4.35 -1.18
N GLN A 150 -6.45 -4.39 -0.16
CA GLN A 150 -7.05 -3.16 0.39
C GLN A 150 -5.99 -2.26 1.04
N ILE A 151 -5.03 -2.82 1.76
CA ILE A 151 -3.90 -2.07 2.33
C ILE A 151 -3.11 -1.39 1.22
N ALA A 152 -2.64 -2.18 0.25
CA ALA A 152 -1.83 -1.67 -0.85
C ALA A 152 -2.56 -0.58 -1.67
N LYS A 153 -3.85 -0.76 -1.94
CA LYS A 153 -4.69 0.25 -2.57
C LYS A 153 -4.85 1.50 -1.70
N GLY A 154 -5.11 1.33 -0.41
CA GLY A 154 -5.29 2.43 0.54
C GLY A 154 -4.11 3.38 0.52
N VAL A 155 -2.89 2.84 0.51
CA VAL A 155 -1.66 3.62 0.41
C VAL A 155 -1.56 4.38 -0.92
N LEU A 156 -1.88 3.76 -2.06
CA LEU A 156 -1.88 4.47 -3.35
C LEU A 156 -2.86 5.64 -3.37
N VAL A 157 -4.03 5.46 -2.75
CA VAL A 157 -5.07 6.49 -2.64
C VAL A 157 -4.60 7.62 -1.74
N GLU A 158 -4.05 7.29 -0.58
CA GLU A 158 -3.49 8.26 0.37
C GLU A 158 -2.39 9.12 -0.25
N GLN A 159 -1.51 8.50 -1.03
CA GLN A 159 -0.43 9.20 -1.74
C GLN A 159 -0.88 9.91 -3.02
N GLY A 160 -2.17 9.83 -3.36
CA GLY A 160 -2.76 10.47 -4.54
C GLY A 160 -2.25 9.90 -5.88
N ILE A 161 -1.72 8.67 -5.87
CA ILE A 161 -1.30 7.96 -7.09
C ILE A 161 -2.53 7.48 -7.86
N VAL A 162 -3.58 7.08 -7.13
CA VAL A 162 -4.91 6.78 -7.66
C VAL A 162 -5.97 7.47 -6.82
N THR A 163 -7.19 7.57 -7.36
CA THR A 163 -8.34 8.11 -6.64
C THR A 163 -9.19 6.98 -6.04
N HIS A 164 -10.05 7.32 -5.07
CA HIS A 164 -11.03 6.37 -4.52
C HIS A 164 -11.99 5.80 -5.60
N ALA A 165 -12.25 6.58 -6.66
CA ALA A 165 -13.12 6.19 -7.75
C ALA A 165 -12.44 5.23 -8.72
N ASP A 166 -11.10 5.17 -8.72
CA ASP A 166 -10.35 4.34 -9.64
C ASP A 166 -10.52 2.85 -9.34
N ASN A 167 -10.86 2.14 -10.41
CA ASN A 167 -11.08 0.70 -10.38
C ASN A 167 -9.95 -0.07 -11.04
N LEU A 168 -9.05 0.66 -11.69
CA LEU A 168 -7.97 0.14 -12.51
C LEU A 168 -6.69 0.90 -12.23
N TYR A 169 -5.60 0.16 -12.11
CA TYR A 169 -4.24 0.70 -12.09
C TYR A 169 -3.40 -0.07 -13.09
N LYS A 170 -2.95 0.58 -14.17
CA LYS A 170 -2.17 -0.07 -15.25
C LYS A 170 -2.79 -1.40 -15.73
N GLY A 171 -4.12 -1.42 -15.87
CA GLY A 171 -4.88 -2.62 -16.28
C GLY A 171 -5.15 -3.66 -15.19
N PHE A 172 -4.71 -3.43 -13.95
CA PHE A 172 -5.00 -4.27 -12.78
C PHE A 172 -6.23 -3.76 -12.01
N HIS A 173 -7.17 -4.63 -11.65
CA HIS A 173 -8.40 -4.26 -10.95
C HIS A 173 -8.17 -4.03 -9.45
N LEU A 174 -8.56 -2.86 -8.95
CA LEU A 174 -8.34 -2.44 -7.56
C LEU A 174 -9.51 -2.75 -6.61
N ARG A 175 -10.68 -3.16 -7.12
CA ARG A 175 -11.91 -3.25 -6.31
C ARG A 175 -12.22 -4.63 -5.74
N GLN A 176 -11.72 -5.69 -6.34
CA GLN A 176 -12.15 -7.05 -5.97
C GLN A 176 -10.94 -7.94 -5.80
N SER A 177 -10.92 -8.67 -4.68
CA SER A 177 -10.13 -9.89 -4.65
C SER A 177 -10.87 -10.90 -5.51
N GLU A 178 -10.27 -11.27 -6.63
CA GLU A 178 -10.80 -12.33 -7.49
C GLU A 178 -10.67 -13.71 -6.84
N MET A 179 -9.90 -13.82 -5.74
CA MET A 179 -9.82 -15.01 -4.90
C MET A 179 -11.02 -15.04 -3.94
N GLY A 180 -11.85 -16.08 -4.04
CA GLY A 180 -12.92 -16.37 -3.07
C GLY A 180 -14.31 -15.83 -3.41
N LEU A 181 -14.47 -15.02 -4.46
CA LEU A 181 -15.79 -14.46 -4.83
C LEU A 181 -16.76 -15.51 -5.41
N ASN A 182 -16.25 -16.53 -6.10
CA ASN A 182 -17.03 -17.60 -6.74
C ASN A 182 -16.41 -18.99 -6.49
N GLY A 183 -15.98 -19.24 -5.25
CA GLY A 183 -15.29 -20.48 -4.91
C GLY A 183 -16.22 -21.69 -5.06
N ILE A 184 -15.87 -22.63 -5.94
CA ILE A 184 -16.65 -23.86 -6.19
C ILE A 184 -16.76 -24.69 -4.91
N TYR A 185 -15.73 -24.62 -4.04
CA TYR A 185 -15.74 -25.27 -2.73
C TYR A 185 -16.95 -24.92 -1.86
N ARG A 186 -17.53 -23.72 -2.02
CA ARG A 186 -18.68 -23.27 -1.21
C ARG A 186 -19.94 -24.03 -1.55
N ASP A 187 -20.16 -24.33 -2.82
CA ASP A 187 -21.33 -25.09 -3.28
C ASP A 187 -21.25 -26.52 -2.75
N VAL A 188 -20.09 -27.16 -2.87
CA VAL A 188 -19.85 -28.51 -2.34
C VAL A 188 -19.99 -28.53 -0.81
N ALA A 189 -19.43 -27.53 -0.11
CA ALA A 189 -19.55 -27.44 1.34
C ALA A 189 -21.02 -27.26 1.79
N TYR A 190 -21.81 -26.49 1.04
CA TYR A 190 -23.25 -26.33 1.30
C TYR A 190 -23.99 -27.67 1.17
N GLU A 191 -23.68 -28.47 0.13
CA GLU A 191 -24.26 -29.79 -0.08
C GLU A 191 -23.86 -30.80 1.00
N LEU A 192 -22.64 -30.73 1.54
CA LEU A 192 -22.15 -31.66 2.58
C LEU A 192 -22.69 -31.34 3.98
N LYS A 193 -23.07 -30.09 4.26
CA LYS A 193 -23.50 -29.61 5.57
C LYS A 193 -24.68 -30.40 6.19
N PRO A 194 -25.75 -30.77 5.45
CA PRO A 194 -26.86 -31.56 6.00
C PRO A 194 -26.47 -32.99 6.38
N PHE A 195 -25.48 -33.58 5.72
CA PHE A 195 -25.05 -34.95 6.01
C PHE A 195 -24.29 -35.03 7.33
N LYS A 196 -23.47 -34.03 7.67
CA LYS A 196 -22.81 -33.98 8.99
C LYS A 196 -23.81 -33.97 10.14
N ALA A 197 -24.92 -33.24 10.01
CA ALA A 197 -25.96 -33.19 11.02
C ALA A 197 -26.66 -34.55 11.25
N ARG A 198 -26.61 -35.45 10.24
CA ARG A 198 -27.18 -36.81 10.31
C ARG A 198 -26.21 -37.87 10.84
N PHE A 199 -24.91 -37.57 10.86
CA PHE A 199 -23.84 -38.50 11.29
C PHE A 199 -23.07 -38.01 12.54
N LYS A 200 -23.61 -37.01 13.25
CA LYS A 200 -23.27 -36.71 14.65
C LYS A 200 -24.07 -37.60 15.58
#